data_AF-A0A9D4S2Q2-F1
#
_entry.id   AF-A0A9D4S2Q2-F1
#
_cell.length_a   1.000
_cell.length_b   1.000
_cell.length_c   1.000
_cell.angle_alpha   90.00
_cell.angle_beta   90.00
_cell.angle_gamma   90.00
#
_symmetry.space_group_name_H-M   'P 1'
#
loop_
_entity.id
_entity.type
_entity.pdbx_description
1 polymer ?
#
loop_
_entity_poly.entity_id
_entity_poly.type
_entity_poly.pdbx_seq_one_letter_code
_entity_poly.pdbx_strand_id
1 'polypeptide(L)' 'MHQLDVDFLDEHIATFILSLQREDGTEFEPTSIRAIISSLDRKLKRHKYPFSIMNEKGPQFSLTRET' A
#
# COMPACT_ATOMS: atom_id res chain seq x y z
N MET A 1 12.12 -16.94 9.48
CA MET A 1 11.03 -15.98 9.26
C MET A 1 10.82 -15.87 7.77
N HIS A 2 9.61 -16.12 7.25
CA HIS A 2 9.28 -15.75 5.88
C HIS A 2 9.00 -14.24 5.91
N GLN A 3 9.96 -13.45 5.46
CA GLN A 3 9.77 -12.02 5.27
C GLN A 3 9.12 -11.86 3.88
N LEU A 4 7.97 -11.18 3.82
CA LEU A 4 7.38 -10.80 2.54
C LEU A 4 8.40 -9.94 1.79
N ASP A 5 8.56 -10.22 0.51
CA ASP A 5 9.40 -9.41 -0.36
C ASP A 5 8.76 -8.03 -0.53
N VAL A 6 9.58 -6.98 -0.46
CA VAL A 6 9.10 -5.60 -0.45
C VAL A 6 8.60 -5.15 -1.80
N ASP A 7 9.21 -5.63 -2.88
CA ASP A 7 8.82 -5.28 -4.24
C ASP A 7 7.51 -6.00 -4.58
N PHE A 8 7.40 -7.28 -4.21
CA PHE A 8 6.15 -8.03 -4.33
C PHE A 8 4.99 -7.37 -3.57
N LEU A 9 5.24 -6.92 -2.33
CA LEU A 9 4.21 -6.29 -1.51
C LEU A 9 3.82 -4.90 -2.04
N ASP A 10 4.78 -4.13 -2.56
CA ASP A 10 4.52 -2.83 -3.20
C ASP A 10 3.64 -3.00 -4.45
N GLU A 11 4.03 -3.89 -5.36
CA GLU A 11 3.28 -4.17 -6.58
C GLU A 11 1.85 -4.64 -6.28
N HIS A 12 1.70 -5.53 -5.28
CA HIS A 12 0.39 -6.08 -4.94
C HIS A 12 -0.55 -5.03 -4.34
N ILE A 13 -0.05 -4.12 -3.49
CA ILE A 13 -0.86 -3.05 -2.92
C ILE A 13 -1.21 -2.01 -3.97
N ALA A 14 -0.25 -1.60 -4.82
CA ALA A 14 -0.51 -0.69 -5.94
C ALA A 14 -1.58 -1.24 -6.89
N THR A 15 -1.46 -2.51 -7.28
CA THR A 15 -2.46 -3.19 -8.13
C THR A 15 -3.83 -3.23 -7.48
N PHE A 16 -3.89 -3.51 -6.17
CA PHE A 16 -5.14 -3.46 -5.42
C PHE A 16 -5.76 -2.06 -5.45
N ILE A 17 -4.98 -1.00 -5.20
CA ILE A 17 -5.48 0.39 -5.25
C ILE A 17 -6.00 0.73 -6.65
N LEU A 18 -5.27 0.36 -7.71
CA LEU A 18 -5.72 0.55 -9.09
C LEU A 18 -7.03 -0.20 -9.38
N SER A 19 -7.18 -1.42 -8.86
CA SER A 19 -8.40 -2.22 -9.03
C SER A 19 -9.61 -1.67 -8.27
N LEU A 20 -9.39 -0.79 -7.29
CA LEU A 20 -10.48 -0.11 -6.60
C LEU A 20 -11.12 0.96 -7.49
N GLN A 21 -10.49 1.42 -8.57
CA GLN A 21 -11.16 2.28 -9.55
C GLN A 21 -12.37 1.52 -10.14
N ARG A 22 -13.59 2.01 -9.88
CA ARG A 22 -14.81 1.29 -10.26
C ARG A 22 -15.03 1.37 -11.77
N GLU A 23 -15.64 0.32 -12.32
CA GLU A 23 -16.02 0.23 -13.74
C GLU A 23 -17.02 1.32 -14.18
N ASP A 24 -17.71 1.99 -13.23
CA ASP A 24 -18.63 3.10 -13.49
C ASP A 24 -17.94 4.48 -13.62
N GLY A 25 -16.61 4.52 -13.51
CA GLY A 25 -15.82 5.75 -13.57
C GLY A 25 -15.77 6.54 -12.26
N THR A 26 -16.35 6.01 -11.16
CA THR A 26 -16.22 6.61 -9.83
C THR A 26 -15.04 6.01 -9.07
N GLU A 27 -14.06 6.84 -8.73
CA GLU A 27 -12.95 6.44 -7.85
C GLU A 27 -13.47 6.27 -6.42
N PHE A 28 -12.86 5.35 -5.64
CA PHE A 28 -13.02 5.45 -4.19
C PHE A 28 -12.46 6.79 -3.75
N GLU A 29 -13.18 7.46 -2.85
CA GLU A 29 -12.72 8.71 -2.25
C GLU A 29 -11.26 8.57 -1.77
N PRO A 30 -10.36 9.50 -2.11
CA PRO A 30 -8.94 9.42 -1.74
C PRO A 30 -8.70 9.19 -0.24
N THR A 31 -9.63 9.67 0.60
CA THR A 31 -9.62 9.46 2.05
C THR A 31 -9.82 7.99 2.43
N SER A 32 -10.68 7.26 1.72
CA SER A 32 -10.94 5.83 1.93
C SER A 32 -9.70 4.99 1.58
N ILE A 33 -9.05 5.30 0.45
CA ILE A 33 -7.81 4.62 0.02
C ILE A 33 -6.70 4.87 1.05
N ARG A 34 -6.50 6.13 1.47
CA ARG A 34 -5.53 6.46 2.53
C ARG A 34 -5.81 5.75 3.85
N ALA A 35 -7.07 5.57 4.22
CA ALA A 35 -7.45 4.85 5.44
C ALA A 35 -7.10 3.35 5.37
N ILE A 36 -7.24 2.73 4.19
CA ILE A 36 -6.82 1.35 3.93
C ILE A 36 -5.29 1.24 4.04
N ILE A 37 -4.55 2.10 3.33
CA ILE A 37 -3.07 2.10 3.36
C ILE A 37 -2.56 2.28 4.78
N SER A 38 -3.11 3.24 5.53
CA SER A 38 -2.76 3.47 6.94
C SER A 38 -3.02 2.24 7.82
N SER A 39 -4.07 1.48 7.53
CA SER A 39 -4.38 0.24 8.24
C SER A 39 -3.42 -0.90 7.92
N LEU A 40 -2.98 -1.02 6.66
CA LEU A 40 -1.95 -1.97 6.25
C LEU A 40 -0.60 -1.62 6.89
N ASP A 41 -0.17 -0.37 6.81
CA ASP A 41 1.08 0.11 7.39
C ASP A 41 1.14 -0.14 8.91
N ARG A 42 0.03 0.10 9.62
CA ARG A 42 -0.10 -0.24 11.04
C ARG A 42 0.05 -1.74 11.31
N LYS A 43 -0.52 -2.60 10.46
CA LYS A 43 -0.41 -4.06 10.60
C LYS A 43 1.01 -4.54 10.35
N LEU A 44 1.69 -4.02 9.33
CA LEU A 44 3.09 -4.29 9.02
C LEU A 44 4.01 -3.90 10.18
N LYS A 45 3.84 -2.69 10.72
CA LYS A 45 4.56 -2.22 11.92
C LYS A 45 4.39 -3.15 13.12
N ARG A 46 3.15 -3.61 13.39
CA ARG A 46 2.88 -4.56 14.49
C ARG A 46 3.61 -5.90 14.32
N HIS A 47 3.90 -6.32 13.09
CA HIS A 47 4.64 -7.55 12.80
C HIS A 47 6.13 -7.30 12.59
N LYS A 48 6.63 -6.11 12.93
CA LYS A 48 8.04 -5.71 12.78
C LYS A 48 8.53 -5.85 11.32
N TYR A 49 7.65 -5.62 10.36
CA TYR A 49 8.07 -5.50 8.97
C TYR A 49 9.03 -4.30 8.84
N PRO A 50 10.16 -4.42 8.12
CA PRO A 50 11.22 -3.43 8.18
C PRO A 50 10.92 -2.13 7.44
N PHE A 51 9.90 -2.11 6.56
CA PHE A 51 9.54 -0.95 5.74
C PHE A 51 8.18 -0.38 6.12
N SER A 52 7.97 0.91 5.88
CA SER A 52 6.70 1.59 6.14
C SER A 52 6.11 2.17 4.87
N ILE A 53 4.89 1.78 4.50
CA ILE A 53 4.25 2.23 3.26
C ILE A 53 4.14 3.77 3.21
N MET A 54 3.78 4.39 4.33
CA MET A 54 3.49 5.83 4.39
C MET A 54 4.72 6.70 4.67
N ASN A 55 5.73 6.15 5.36
CA ASN A 55 6.82 6.93 5.93
C ASN A 55 8.20 6.59 5.33
N GLU A 56 8.26 5.65 4.38
CA GLU A 56 9.53 5.29 3.77
C GLU A 56 10.14 6.46 3.01
N LYS A 57 11.47 6.61 3.09
CA LYS A 57 12.22 7.62 2.34
C LYS A 57 12.93 7.04 1.11
N GLY A 58 13.10 5.73 1.08
CA GLY A 58 13.72 4.98 -0.01
C GLY A 58 12.76 4.61 -1.13
N PRO A 59 13.22 3.77 -2.08
CA PRO A 59 12.43 3.30 -3.21
C PRO A 59 11.30 2.35 -2.82
N GLN A 60 11.32 1.79 -1.60
CA GLN A 60 10.30 0.83 -1.18
C GLN A 60 8.94 1.52 -1.08
N PHE A 61 7.89 0.82 -1.52
CA PHE A 61 6.54 1.37 -1.60
C PHE A 61 6.39 2.60 -2.51
N SER A 62 7.29 2.82 -3.48
CA SER A 62 7.11 3.93 -4.43
C SER A 62 5.88 3.73 -5.30
N LEU A 63 5.62 2.51 -5.78
CA LEU A 63 4.45 2.24 -6.63
C LEU A 63 3.14 2.54 -5.88
N THR A 64 3.04 2.05 -4.65
CA THR A 64 1.88 2.28 -3.78
C THR A 64 1.67 3.76 -3.44
N ARG A 65 2.73 4.56 -3.34
CA ARG A 65 2.65 6.00 -3.02
C ARG A 65 2.35 6.88 -4.24
N GLU A 66 2.67 6.40 -5.42
CA GLU A 66 2.47 7.09 -6.70
C GLU A 66 1.16 6.70 -7.41
N THR A 67 0.50 5.63 -6.93
CA THR A 67 -0.85 5.21 -7.35
C THR A 67 -1.92 6.13 -6.75
#